data_AF-A0A9Q1FGT6-F1
#
_entry.id   AF-A0A9Q1FGT6-F1
#
_cell.length_a   1.000
_cell.length_b   1.000
_cell.length_c   1.000
_cell.angle_alpha   90.00
_cell.angle_beta   90.00
_cell.angle_gamma   90.00
#
_symmetry.space_group_name_H-M   'P 1'
#
loop_
_entity.id
_entity.type
_entity.pdbx_description
1 polymer ?
#
loop_
_entity_poly.entity_id
_entity_poly.type
_entity_poly.pdbx_seq_one_letter_code
_entity_poly.pdbx_strand_id
1 'polypeptide(L)'
;MRYADDVGLSRAIPLTNIHSDTSMQMEAKQLDEWAASNNMVLNGKKSVEMKICFYRNPPQLVPLSLGGQEVPVVTTTKYLGFHLDSDLSGDTHVEQSVKKASKRLHFLTVLARHGLPCEDLVSIYTTLVRPCLEYGGVILVACNKRQAALLERKDCT
;
A
#
# COMPACT_ATOMS: atom_id res chain seq x y z
N MET A 1 -1.90 -12.50 -4.33
CA MET A 1 -1.20 -12.55 -3.02
C MET A 1 -2.25 -12.71 -1.91
N ARG A 2 -1.97 -13.44 -0.83
CA ARG A 2 -2.93 -13.66 0.28
C ARG A 2 -2.23 -13.45 1.61
N TYR A 3 -2.88 -12.78 2.55
CA TYR A 3 -2.42 -12.61 3.92
C TYR A 3 -3.62 -12.55 4.85
N ALA A 4 -3.75 -13.50 5.79
CA ALA A 4 -4.93 -13.64 6.64
C ALA A 4 -6.24 -13.61 5.80
N ASP A 5 -7.14 -12.66 6.06
CA ASP A 5 -8.37 -12.42 5.31
C ASP A 5 -8.18 -11.51 4.08
N ASP A 6 -7.06 -10.80 3.97
CA ASP A 6 -6.74 -9.94 2.84
C ASP A 6 -6.27 -10.77 1.62
N VAL A 7 -7.03 -10.67 0.54
CA VAL A 7 -6.71 -11.30 -0.76
C VAL A 7 -6.53 -10.23 -1.82
N GLY A 8 -5.41 -10.27 -2.52
CA GLY A 8 -5.12 -9.41 -3.67
C GLY A 8 -5.06 -10.23 -4.96
N LEU A 9 -5.86 -9.83 -5.94
CA LEU A 9 -5.78 -10.28 -7.34
C LEU A 9 -5.09 -9.19 -8.15
N SER A 10 -4.19 -9.58 -9.06
CA SER A 10 -3.51 -8.64 -9.95
C SER A 10 -3.29 -9.29 -11.31
N ARG A 11 -3.42 -8.49 -12.37
CA ARG A 11 -3.31 -8.96 -13.75
C ARG A 11 -2.73 -7.86 -14.62
N ALA A 12 -1.83 -8.24 -15.54
CA ALA A 12 -1.34 -7.38 -16.59
C ALA A 12 -2.14 -7.65 -17.87
N ILE A 13 -2.69 -6.59 -18.47
CA ILE A 13 -3.51 -6.67 -19.68
C ILE A 13 -2.79 -5.90 -20.79
N PRO A 14 -2.47 -6.53 -21.93
CA PRO A 14 -1.96 -5.82 -23.09
C PRO A 14 -2.99 -4.82 -23.63
N LEU A 15 -2.55 -3.62 -24.03
CA LEU A 15 -3.45 -2.59 -24.55
C LEU A 15 -4.31 -3.05 -25.74
N THR A 16 -3.80 -3.97 -26.55
CA THR A 16 -4.50 -4.51 -27.73
C THR A 16 -5.81 -5.22 -27.36
N ASN A 17 -5.91 -5.74 -26.14
CA ASN A 17 -7.03 -6.58 -25.70
C ASN A 17 -7.87 -5.90 -24.61
N ILE A 18 -7.63 -4.61 -24.33
CA ILE A 18 -8.14 -3.96 -23.13
C ILE A 18 -9.67 -3.87 -23.06
N HIS A 19 -10.33 -3.78 -24.22
CA HIS A 19 -11.79 -3.68 -24.32
C HIS A 19 -12.50 -5.04 -24.33
N SER A 20 -11.77 -6.12 -24.63
CA SER A 20 -12.32 -7.48 -24.69
C SER A 20 -11.90 -8.35 -23.51
N ASP A 21 -10.93 -7.89 -22.70
CA ASP A 21 -10.46 -8.68 -21.56
C ASP A 21 -11.49 -8.69 -20.44
N THR A 22 -12.00 -9.87 -20.16
CA THR A 22 -12.94 -10.16 -19.07
C THR A 22 -12.32 -11.06 -18.01
N SER A 23 -11.03 -11.38 -18.15
CA SER A 23 -10.34 -12.34 -17.28
C SER A 23 -10.38 -11.93 -15.80
N MET A 24 -10.19 -10.66 -15.48
CA MET A 24 -10.24 -10.18 -14.08
C MET A 24 -11.63 -10.42 -13.46
N GLN A 25 -12.70 -10.17 -14.23
CA GLN A 25 -14.07 -10.41 -13.77
C GLN A 25 -14.36 -11.91 -13.62
N MET A 26 -13.81 -12.77 -14.49
CA MET A 26 -13.91 -14.22 -14.35
C MET A 26 -13.19 -14.72 -13.09
N GLU A 27 -11.97 -14.23 -12.83
CA GLU A 27 -11.21 -14.57 -11.62
C GLU A 27 -11.93 -14.10 -10.35
N ALA A 28 -12.50 -12.90 -10.36
CA ALA A 28 -13.34 -12.40 -9.27
C ALA A 28 -14.57 -13.30 -9.02
N LYS A 29 -15.24 -13.74 -10.08
CA LYS A 29 -16.39 -14.65 -9.97
C LYS A 29 -15.99 -16.02 -9.41
N GLN A 30 -14.87 -16.58 -9.86
CA GLN A 30 -14.34 -17.83 -9.32
C GLN A 30 -14.00 -17.69 -7.82
N LEU A 31 -13.47 -16.53 -7.42
CA LEU A 31 -13.20 -16.24 -6.02
C LEU A 31 -14.50 -16.16 -5.19
N ASP A 32 -15.55 -15.53 -5.72
CA ASP A 32 -16.88 -15.49 -5.09
C ASP A 32 -17.47 -16.90 -4.92
N GLU A 33 -17.42 -17.73 -5.97
CA GLU A 33 -17.91 -19.11 -5.96
C GLU A 33 -17.13 -19.97 -4.95
N TRP A 34 -15.80 -19.81 -4.91
CA TRP A 34 -14.95 -20.50 -3.93
C TRP A 34 -15.27 -20.05 -2.51
N ALA A 35 -15.43 -18.73 -2.28
CA ALA A 35 -15.78 -18.21 -0.96
C ALA A 35 -17.13 -18.77 -0.49
N ALA A 36 -18.15 -18.75 -1.35
CA ALA A 36 -19.47 -19.31 -1.06
C ALA A 36 -19.39 -20.81 -0.72
N SER A 37 -18.61 -21.59 -1.50
CA SER A 37 -18.40 -23.03 -1.25
C SER A 37 -17.70 -23.31 0.09
N ASN A 38 -16.96 -22.33 0.62
CA ASN A 38 -16.28 -22.41 1.91
C ASN A 38 -17.05 -21.67 3.03
N ASN A 39 -18.34 -21.37 2.83
CA ASN A 39 -19.17 -20.63 3.79
C ASN A 39 -18.62 -19.25 4.18
N MET A 40 -17.95 -18.57 3.23
CA MET A 40 -17.44 -17.22 3.38
C MET A 40 -18.18 -16.26 2.45
N VAL A 41 -18.26 -14.99 2.84
CA VAL A 41 -18.85 -13.92 2.05
C VAL A 41 -17.81 -12.83 1.81
N LEU A 42 -17.49 -12.57 0.55
CA LEU A 42 -16.58 -11.48 0.20
C LEU A 42 -17.27 -10.13 0.42
N ASN A 43 -16.52 -9.19 0.98
CA ASN A 43 -17.04 -7.86 1.30
C ASN A 43 -16.69 -6.87 0.18
N GLY A 44 -17.60 -6.72 -0.79
CA GLY A 44 -17.45 -5.76 -1.89
C GLY A 44 -17.23 -4.32 -1.41
N LYS A 45 -17.85 -3.90 -0.29
CA LYS A 45 -17.69 -2.54 0.27
C LYS A 45 -16.30 -2.25 0.82
N LYS A 46 -15.60 -3.28 1.31
CA LYS A 46 -14.21 -3.15 1.79
C LYS A 46 -13.19 -3.39 0.67
N SER A 47 -13.62 -4.00 -0.42
CA SER A 47 -12.77 -4.28 -1.57
C SER A 47 -12.59 -2.99 -2.39
N VAL A 48 -11.42 -2.83 -2.98
CA VAL A 48 -11.11 -1.69 -3.85
C VAL A 48 -10.37 -2.18 -5.09
N GLU A 49 -10.59 -1.50 -6.21
CA GLU A 49 -9.87 -1.75 -7.46
C GLU A 49 -8.83 -0.63 -7.65
N MET A 50 -7.61 -1.01 -8.00
CA MET A 50 -6.57 -0.04 -8.39
C MET A 50 -6.09 -0.35 -9.81
N LYS A 51 -6.15 0.67 -10.67
CA LYS A 51 -5.71 0.59 -12.07
C LYS A 51 -4.37 1.30 -12.19
N ILE A 52 -3.33 0.56 -12.58
CA ILE A 52 -1.99 1.09 -12.79
C ILE A 52 -1.76 1.22 -14.30
N CYS A 53 -1.65 2.44 -14.79
CA CYS A 53 -1.47 2.73 -16.22
C CYS A 53 -0.67 4.03 -16.40
N PHE A 54 0.46 3.95 -17.11
CA PHE A 54 1.36 5.10 -17.33
C PHE A 54 1.15 5.81 -18.67
N TYR A 55 0.11 5.44 -19.42
CA TYR A 55 -0.24 6.09 -20.67
C TYR A 55 -0.94 7.43 -20.38
N ARG A 56 -0.68 8.45 -21.22
CA ARG A 56 -1.28 9.78 -21.09
C ARG A 56 -2.82 9.75 -21.11
N ASN A 57 -3.38 8.85 -21.91
CA ASN A 57 -4.81 8.62 -22.03
C ASN A 57 -5.09 7.15 -21.64
N PRO A 58 -5.29 6.85 -20.35
CA PRO A 58 -5.58 5.49 -19.93
C PRO A 58 -6.93 5.05 -20.49
N PRO A 59 -7.03 3.81 -21.01
CA PRO A 59 -8.30 3.30 -21.51
C PRO A 59 -9.29 3.10 -20.35
N GLN A 60 -10.57 3.30 -20.65
CA GLN A 60 -11.63 2.95 -19.68
C GLN A 60 -11.84 1.44 -19.67
N LEU A 61 -11.70 0.86 -18.49
CA LEU A 61 -11.96 -0.55 -18.21
C LEU A 61 -13.39 -0.72 -17.70
N VAL A 62 -13.98 -1.87 -18.01
CA VAL A 62 -15.26 -2.29 -17.44
C VAL A 62 -15.16 -2.32 -15.91
N PRO A 63 -16.15 -1.81 -15.16
CA PRO A 63 -16.14 -1.89 -13.70
C PRO A 63 -16.11 -3.33 -13.20
N LEU A 64 -15.29 -3.58 -12.18
CA LEU A 64 -15.20 -4.88 -11.53
C LEU A 64 -16.35 -5.05 -10.53
N SER A 65 -17.01 -6.20 -10.56
CA SER A 65 -17.97 -6.59 -9.52
C SER A 65 -17.47 -7.78 -8.70
N LEU A 66 -17.63 -7.69 -7.37
CA LEU A 66 -17.29 -8.73 -6.41
C LEU A 66 -18.41 -8.85 -5.38
N GLY A 67 -18.86 -10.06 -5.08
CA GLY A 67 -19.96 -10.31 -4.15
C GLY A 67 -21.29 -9.66 -4.57
N GLY A 68 -21.49 -9.48 -5.88
CA GLY A 68 -22.67 -8.80 -6.44
C GLY A 68 -22.70 -7.28 -6.25
N GLN A 69 -21.58 -6.67 -5.84
CA GLN A 69 -21.43 -5.22 -5.71
C GLN A 69 -20.34 -4.72 -6.64
N GLU A 70 -20.48 -3.50 -7.17
CA GLU A 70 -19.43 -2.83 -7.92
C GLU A 70 -18.31 -2.39 -6.96
N VAL A 71 -17.07 -2.71 -7.33
CA VAL A 71 -15.89 -2.39 -6.52
C VAL A 71 -15.42 -0.98 -6.88
N PRO A 72 -15.28 -0.07 -5.90
CA PRO A 72 -14.83 1.29 -6.17
C PRO A 72 -13.38 1.31 -6.67
N VAL A 73 -13.14 2.11 -7.71
CA VAL A 73 -11.78 2.39 -8.21
C VAL A 73 -11.14 3.48 -7.36
N VAL A 74 -9.92 3.23 -6.87
CA VAL A 74 -9.16 4.17 -6.05
C VAL A 74 -7.77 4.43 -6.63
N THR A 75 -7.26 5.64 -6.42
CA THR A 75 -5.90 6.03 -6.82
C THR A 75 -4.86 5.69 -5.76
N THR A 76 -5.28 5.53 -4.51
CA THR A 76 -4.41 5.19 -3.39
C THR A 76 -5.14 4.22 -2.46
N THR A 77 -4.45 3.19 -2.01
CA THR A 77 -5.00 2.23 -1.03
C THR A 77 -3.94 1.82 -0.02
N LYS A 78 -4.38 1.42 1.17
CA LYS A 78 -3.50 0.86 2.19
C LYS A 78 -3.58 -0.67 2.13
N TYR A 79 -2.46 -1.31 1.81
CA TYR A 79 -2.34 -2.77 1.78
C TYR A 79 -1.27 -3.20 2.80
N LEU A 80 -1.67 -4.00 3.79
CA LEU A 80 -0.81 -4.56 4.84
C LEU A 80 0.02 -3.54 5.64
N GLY A 81 -0.35 -2.26 5.65
CA GLY A 81 0.40 -1.20 6.32
C GLY A 81 1.14 -0.26 5.37
N PHE A 82 1.28 -0.63 4.11
CA PHE A 82 1.92 0.16 3.05
C PHE A 82 0.86 0.91 2.24
N HIS A 83 1.11 2.17 1.91
CA HIS A 83 0.25 2.91 0.99
C HIS A 83 0.74 2.73 -0.45
N LEU A 84 -0.09 2.09 -1.27
CA LEU A 84 0.16 1.94 -2.69
C LEU A 84 -0.56 3.07 -3.44
N ASP A 85 0.15 3.72 -4.35
CA ASP A 85 -0.39 4.73 -5.24
C ASP A 85 -0.47 4.17 -6.67
N SER A 86 -1.50 4.55 -7.42
CA SER A 86 -1.74 4.07 -8.80
C SER A 86 -0.67 4.50 -9.80
N ASP A 87 0.06 5.56 -9.49
CA ASP A 87 1.24 6.03 -10.22
C ASP A 87 2.55 5.40 -9.72
N LEU A 88 2.46 4.50 -8.73
CA LEU A 88 3.59 3.89 -8.03
C LEU A 88 4.63 4.92 -7.53
N SER A 89 4.21 6.16 -7.24
CA SER A 89 5.12 7.20 -6.75
C SER A 89 5.67 6.84 -5.38
N GLY A 90 4.83 6.27 -4.51
CA GLY A 90 5.12 6.00 -3.10
C GLY A 90 4.99 7.24 -2.20
N ASP A 91 4.57 8.36 -2.77
CA ASP A 91 4.49 9.67 -2.09
C ASP A 91 3.56 9.61 -0.88
N THR A 92 2.40 8.94 -1.02
CA THR A 92 1.46 8.83 0.10
C THR A 92 2.08 8.04 1.23
N HIS A 93 2.79 6.95 0.93
CA HIS A 93 3.42 6.14 1.97
C HIS A 93 4.50 6.91 2.72
N VAL A 94 5.35 7.64 1.99
CA VAL A 94 6.39 8.49 2.58
C VAL A 94 5.76 9.57 3.46
N GLU A 95 4.73 10.26 2.97
CA GLU A 95 4.08 11.34 3.73
C GLU A 95 3.47 10.83 5.04
N GLN A 96 2.76 9.70 4.99
CA GLN A 96 2.15 9.08 6.18
C GLN A 96 3.20 8.55 7.16
N SER A 97 4.28 7.96 6.65
CA SER A 97 5.41 7.46 7.45
C SER A 97 6.13 8.60 8.16
N VAL A 98 6.40 9.71 7.46
CA VAL A 98 6.99 10.92 8.04
C VAL A 98 6.04 11.53 9.09
N LYS A 99 4.74 11.68 8.80
CA LYS A 99 3.76 12.18 9.78
C LYS A 99 3.75 11.33 11.06
N LYS A 100 3.82 10.00 10.93
CA LYS A 100 3.85 9.06 12.06
C LYS A 100 5.16 9.16 12.84
N ALA A 101 6.30 9.23 12.15
CA ALA A 101 7.62 9.39 12.76
C ALA A 101 7.75 10.74 13.48
N SER A 102 7.28 11.83 12.89
CA SER A 102 7.31 13.17 13.50
C SER A 102 6.54 13.24 14.82
N LYS A 103 5.36 12.59 14.89
CA LYS A 103 4.61 12.48 16.15
C LYS A 103 5.42 11.75 17.24
N ARG A 104 6.09 10.65 16.87
CA ARG A 104 6.92 9.88 17.81
C ARG A 104 8.17 10.64 18.23
N LEU A 105 8.78 11.37 17.30
CA LEU A 105 9.95 12.21 17.56
C LEU A 105 9.60 13.37 18.50
N HIS A 106 8.40 13.94 18.38
CA HIS A 106 7.92 14.95 19.31
C HIS A 106 7.86 14.40 20.74
N PHE A 107 7.29 13.21 20.96
CA PHE A 107 7.32 12.56 22.26
C PHE A 107 8.74 12.29 22.76
N LEU A 108 9.64 11.82 21.89
CA LEU A 108 11.05 11.63 22.24
C LEU A 108 11.70 12.95 22.70
N THR A 109 11.38 14.07 22.04
CA THR A 109 11.91 15.40 22.38
C THR A 109 11.40 15.85 23.75
N VAL A 110 10.13 15.56 24.06
CA VAL A 110 9.55 15.84 25.38
C VAL A 110 10.26 15.01 26.46
N LEU A 111 10.48 13.71 26.23
CA LEU A 111 11.20 12.84 27.17
C LEU A 111 12.64 13.31 27.40
N ALA A 112 13.33 13.74 26.34
CA ALA A 112 14.68 14.28 26.45
C ALA A 112 14.71 15.54 27.33
N ARG A 113 13.70 16.41 27.22
CA ARG A 113 13.56 17.60 28.08
C ARG A 113 13.30 17.27 29.55
N HIS A 114 12.70 16.10 29.83
CA HIS A 114 12.50 15.59 31.18
C HIS A 114 13.73 14.86 31.74
N GLY A 115 14.86 14.86 31.03
CA GLY A 115 16.14 14.37 31.55
C GLY A 115 16.35 12.87 31.43
N LEU A 116 15.69 12.19 30.48
CA LEU A 116 15.99 10.79 30.20
C LEU A 116 17.45 10.59 29.77
N PRO A 117 18.13 9.52 30.21
CA PRO A 117 19.46 9.17 29.75
C PRO A 117 19.52 9.00 28.22
N CYS A 118 20.66 9.35 27.63
CA CYS A 118 20.86 9.23 26.18
C CYS A 118 20.68 7.79 25.68
N GLU A 119 21.12 6.80 26.44
CA GLU A 119 20.98 5.38 26.07
C GLU A 119 19.52 4.97 25.91
N ASP A 120 18.66 5.40 26.84
CA ASP A 120 17.22 5.15 26.77
C ASP A 120 16.58 5.89 25.58
N LEU A 121 16.98 7.14 25.33
CA LEU A 121 16.49 7.90 24.17
C LEU A 121 16.86 7.24 22.84
N VAL A 122 18.08 6.72 22.71
CA VAL A 122 18.54 5.97 21.53
C VAL A 122 17.75 4.67 21.38
N SER A 123 17.51 3.95 22.48
CA SER A 123 16.70 2.73 22.49
C SER A 123 15.25 3.01 22.04
N ILE A 124 14.62 4.05 22.59
CA ILE A 124 13.25 4.47 22.20
C ILE A 124 13.21 4.91 20.74
N TYR A 125 14.20 5.67 20.27
CA TYR A 125 14.29 6.07 18.87
C TYR A 125 14.37 4.84 17.94
N THR A 126 15.26 3.90 18.24
CA THR A 126 15.51 2.71 17.41
C THR A 126 14.32 1.76 17.40
N THR A 127 13.57 1.68 18.49
CA THR A 127 12.41 0.78 18.61
C THR A 127 11.12 1.40 18.06
N LEU A 128 10.93 2.72 18.18
CA LEU A 128 9.66 3.37 17.83
C LEU A 128 9.75 4.24 16.59
N VAL A 129 10.82 4.99 16.38
CA VAL A 129 10.89 5.95 15.25
C VAL A 129 11.44 5.25 14.01
N ARG A 130 12.56 4.55 14.14
CA ARG A 130 13.25 3.89 13.03
C ARG A 130 12.36 2.94 12.22
N PRO A 131 11.55 2.03 12.82
CA PRO A 131 10.73 1.11 12.04
C PRO A 131 9.62 1.82 11.25
N CYS A 132 9.20 3.03 11.65
CA CYS A 132 8.23 3.80 10.87
C CYS A 132 8.81 4.36 9.58
N LEU A 133 10.12 4.62 9.55
CA LEU A 133 10.80 5.16 8.37
C LEU A 133 11.31 4.05 7.45
N GLU A 134 11.72 2.91 8.02
CA GLU A 134 12.24 1.78 7.25
C GLU A 134 11.15 0.90 6.65
N TYR A 135 9.97 0.87 7.27
CA TYR A 135 8.87 0.04 6.78
C TYR A 135 8.45 0.45 5.38
N GLY A 136 8.47 -0.51 4.45
CA GLY A 136 8.16 -0.28 3.04
C GLY A 136 9.32 0.30 2.22
N GLY A 137 10.50 0.49 2.81
CA GLY A 137 11.68 1.02 2.11
C GLY A 137 12.07 0.21 0.87
N VAL A 138 12.08 -1.13 0.97
CA VAL A 138 12.36 -2.02 -0.17
C VAL A 138 11.36 -1.83 -1.32
N ILE A 139 10.09 -1.62 -1.00
CA ILE A 139 9.03 -1.41 -1.99
C ILE A 139 9.19 -0.03 -2.63
N LEU A 140 9.43 1.02 -1.83
CA LEU A 140 9.70 2.36 -2.33
C LEU A 140 10.92 2.40 -3.27
N VAL A 141 11.97 1.66 -2.95
CA VAL A 141 13.18 1.58 -3.80
C VAL A 141 12.85 0.98 -5.17
N ALA A 142 12.00 -0.03 -5.20
CA ALA A 142 11.54 -0.65 -6.45
C ALA A 142 10.61 0.28 -7.25
N CYS A 143 9.77 1.05 -6.58
CA CYS A 143 8.77 1.93 -7.19
C CYS A 143 9.38 3.27 -7.67
N ASN A 144 10.33 3.85 -6.93
CA ASN A 144 10.86 5.19 -7.18
C ASN A 144 12.33 5.34 -6.74
N LYS A 145 13.26 5.20 -7.70
CA LYS A 145 14.71 5.35 -7.46
C LYS A 145 15.10 6.69 -6.83
N ARG A 146 14.31 7.75 -7.04
CA ARG A 146 14.59 9.09 -6.50
C ARG A 146 14.29 9.17 -5.00
N GLN A 147 13.28 8.46 -4.52
CA GLN A 147 12.93 8.42 -3.09
C GLN A 147 13.79 7.42 -2.32
N ALA A 148 14.20 6.32 -2.95
CA ALA A 148 15.23 5.40 -2.44
C ALA A 148 16.48 6.16 -1.96
N ALA A 149 17.01 7.03 -2.82
CA ALA A 149 18.21 7.81 -2.54
C ALA A 149 18.04 8.84 -1.41
N LEU A 150 16.82 9.29 -1.14
CA LEU A 150 16.52 10.19 -0.01
C LEU A 150 16.48 9.45 1.33
N LEU A 151 16.12 8.16 1.32
CA LEU A 151 16.17 7.29 2.50
C LEU A 151 17.61 6.86 2.80
N GLU A 152 18.37 6.41 1.78
CA GLU A 152 19.76 5.95 1.94
C GLU A 152 20.73 7.04 2.44
N ARG A 153 20.48 8.33 2.14
CA ARG A 153 21.31 9.43 2.66
C ARG A 153 21.23 9.61 4.18
N LYS A 154 20.23 9.02 4.86
CA LYS A 154 20.08 9.16 6.32
C LYS A 154 20.82 8.11 7.15
N ASP A 155 21.35 7.05 6.53
CA ASP A 155 22.05 5.98 7.24
C ASP A 155 23.59 6.15 7.30
N CYS A 156 24.13 7.28 6.77
CA CYS A 156 25.58 7.54 6.70
C CYS A 156 26.07 8.73 7.58
N THR A 157 25.33 9.15 8.59
CA THR A 157 25.81 10.14 9.58
C THR A 157 25.35 9.77 10.97
#